data_AF-A0A182EW75-F1
#
_entry.id   AF-A0A182EW75-F1
#
_cell.length_a   1.000
_cell.length_b   1.000
_cell.length_c   1.000
_cell.angle_alpha   90.00
_cell.angle_beta   90.00
_cell.angle_gamma   90.00
#
_symmetry.space_group_name_H-M   'P 1'
#
loop_
_entity.id
_entity.type
_entity.pdbx_description
1 polymer ?
#
loop_
_entity_poly.entity_id
_entity_poly.type
_entity_poly.pdbx_seq_one_letter_code
_entity_poly.pdbx_strand_id
1 'polypeptide(L)'
;MQTNKISISINNISVFYKRPIDIFATRPDLAWGKTDKVGCGVAMHCDGGNALFVVCHFAPRGNTIGELIYERGIPCKANKHCRTKKCSRESGLCRT
;
A
#
# COMPACT_ATOMS: atom_id res chain seq x y z
N MET A 1 -19.54 -19.30 12.25
CA MET A 1 -20.23 -18.10 11.74
C MET A 1 -19.61 -17.72 10.41
N GLN A 2 -20.31 -18.00 9.30
CA GLN A 2 -19.87 -17.68 7.94
C GLN A 2 -19.67 -16.17 7.81
N THR A 3 -18.43 -15.75 7.50
CA THR A 3 -18.20 -14.38 7.03
C THR A 3 -18.46 -14.40 5.53
N ASN A 4 -19.55 -13.76 5.10
CA ASN A 4 -19.86 -13.55 3.69
C ASN A 4 -18.72 -12.72 3.08
N LYS A 5 -17.85 -13.37 2.32
CA LYS A 5 -16.88 -12.69 1.45
C LYS A 5 -17.68 -12.08 0.29
N ILE A 6 -17.96 -10.79 0.36
CA ILE A 6 -18.39 -10.03 -0.81
C ILE A 6 -17.10 -9.67 -1.57
N SER A 7 -16.79 -10.45 -2.61
CA SER A 7 -15.73 -10.11 -3.58
C SER A 7 -16.33 -9.18 -4.63
N ILE A 8 -16.21 -7.87 -4.44
CA ILE A 8 -16.44 -6.92 -5.54
C ILE A 8 -15.14 -6.89 -6.36
N SER A 9 -15.15 -7.57 -7.50
CA SER A 9 -14.06 -7.48 -8.48
C SER A 9 -14.23 -6.20 -9.29
N ILE A 10 -13.74 -5.08 -8.75
CA ILE A 10 -13.39 -3.91 -9.56
C ILE A 10 -11.88 -4.00 -9.80
N ASN A 11 -11.50 -4.13 -11.06
CA ASN A 11 -10.15 -4.44 -11.52
C ASN A 11 -9.06 -3.73 -10.69
N ASN A 12 -8.33 -4.52 -9.90
CA ASN A 12 -7.19 -4.14 -9.04
C ASN A 12 -7.48 -3.43 -7.70
N ILE A 13 -8.72 -3.43 -7.23
CA ILE A 13 -9.05 -2.88 -5.90
C ILE A 13 -9.27 -4.02 -4.91
N SER A 14 -8.41 -4.08 -3.91
CA SER A 14 -8.56 -4.98 -2.77
C SER A 14 -9.22 -4.24 -1.62
N VAL A 15 -10.54 -4.45 -1.45
CA VAL A 15 -11.32 -3.93 -0.32
C VAL A 15 -11.15 -4.88 0.86
N PHE A 16 -10.56 -4.42 1.96
CA PHE A 16 -10.35 -5.24 3.15
C PHE A 16 -11.21 -4.80 4.32
N TYR A 17 -12.07 -5.71 4.76
CA TYR A 17 -12.79 -5.63 6.04
C TYR A 17 -12.14 -6.63 6.99
N LYS A 18 -11.20 -6.21 7.87
CA LYS A 18 -10.82 -6.95 9.12
C LYS A 18 -9.79 -6.23 10.00
N ARG A 19 -9.72 -6.73 11.25
CA ARG A 19 -9.08 -6.22 12.48
C ARG A 19 -7.63 -5.69 12.37
N PRO A 20 -7.22 -4.76 13.25
CA PRO A 20 -6.04 -3.88 13.08
C PRO A 20 -4.62 -4.51 13.11
N ILE A 21 -4.45 -5.83 13.27
CA ILE A 21 -3.13 -6.38 13.65
C ILE A 21 -2.23 -6.85 12.48
N ASP A 22 -2.75 -7.17 11.28
CA ASP A 22 -1.91 -7.75 10.20
C ASP A 22 -2.08 -7.08 8.82
N ILE A 23 -1.96 -5.76 8.74
CA ILE A 23 -2.13 -4.99 7.49
C ILE A 23 -0.99 -5.26 6.48
N PHE A 24 0.23 -5.54 6.95
CA PHE A 24 1.40 -5.70 6.08
C PHE A 24 1.46 -7.04 5.36
N ALA A 25 1.14 -8.16 6.03
CA ALA A 25 1.15 -9.49 5.43
C ALA A 25 0.03 -9.67 4.38
N THR A 26 -1.06 -8.93 4.56
CA THR A 26 -2.22 -8.99 3.66
C THR A 26 -2.11 -8.04 2.46
N ARG A 27 -1.21 -7.05 2.52
CA ARG A 27 -1.07 -6.04 1.46
C ARG A 27 0.38 -5.60 1.23
N PRO A 28 1.19 -6.42 0.54
CA PRO A 28 2.61 -6.12 0.28
C PRO A 28 2.82 -4.83 -0.53
N ASP A 29 1.81 -4.34 -1.25
CA ASP A 29 1.86 -3.07 -2.00
C ASP A 29 2.20 -1.86 -1.10
N LEU A 30 1.85 -1.90 0.19
CA LEU A 30 2.19 -0.84 1.15
C LEU A 30 3.68 -0.74 1.45
N ALA A 31 4.38 -1.86 1.41
CA ALA A 31 5.81 -1.95 1.68
C ALA A 31 6.65 -1.94 0.40
N TRP A 32 6.02 -1.84 -0.77
CA TRP A 32 6.67 -1.99 -2.05
C TRP A 32 7.56 -0.78 -2.36
N GLY A 33 8.88 -0.94 -2.28
CA GLY A 33 9.84 0.16 -2.33
C GLY A 33 9.92 0.89 -3.67
N LYS A 34 9.37 0.31 -4.75
CA LYS A 34 9.22 1.00 -6.05
C LYS A 34 7.96 1.87 -6.12
N THR A 35 6.98 1.64 -5.24
CA THR A 35 5.73 2.40 -5.16
C THR A 35 5.98 3.71 -4.44
N ASP A 36 5.64 4.84 -5.08
CA ASP A 36 5.89 6.18 -4.55
C ASP A 36 4.64 7.07 -4.51
N LYS A 37 3.51 6.58 -5.01
CA LYS A 37 2.24 7.29 -5.05
C LYS A 37 1.15 6.43 -4.41
N VAL A 38 0.33 7.09 -3.60
CA VAL A 38 -0.88 6.52 -3.02
C VAL A 38 -2.03 7.51 -3.16
N GLY A 39 -3.20 7.00 -3.54
CA GLY A 39 -4.45 7.75 -3.54
C GLY A 39 -5.55 6.93 -2.88
N CYS A 40 -6.27 7.48 -1.92
CA CYS A 40 -7.31 6.77 -1.20
C CYS A 40 -8.65 7.49 -1.30
N GLY A 41 -9.73 6.71 -1.43
CA GLY A 41 -11.11 7.17 -1.36
C GLY A 41 -11.83 6.52 -0.18
N VAL A 42 -12.73 7.27 0.44
CA VAL A 42 -13.56 6.79 1.55
C VAL A 42 -15.01 6.91 1.16
N ALA A 43 -15.76 5.83 1.32
CA ALA A 43 -17.21 5.83 1.21
C ALA A 43 -17.80 5.55 2.60
N MET A 44 -18.64 6.48 3.06
CA MET A 44 -19.39 6.35 4.32
C MET A 44 -20.80 5.83 4.02
N HIS A 45 -21.42 5.17 5.00
CA HIS A 45 -22.80 4.71 4.95
C HIS A 45 -23.11 3.66 3.89
N CYS A 46 -22.15 2.80 3.58
CA CYS A 46 -22.41 1.61 2.78
C CYS A 46 -23.17 0.56 3.60
N ASP A 47 -23.72 -0.48 2.94
CA ASP A 47 -24.49 -1.56 3.58
C ASP A 47 -25.59 -1.05 4.54
N GLY A 48 -26.44 -0.13 4.05
CA GLY A 48 -27.56 0.41 4.82
C GLY A 48 -27.14 1.36 5.95
N GLY A 49 -25.95 1.94 5.88
CA GLY A 49 -25.45 2.94 6.83
C GLY A 49 -24.43 2.42 7.85
N ASN A 50 -24.19 1.11 7.90
CA ASN A 50 -23.40 0.47 8.95
C ASN A 50 -21.96 0.13 8.53
N ALA A 51 -21.58 0.41 7.29
CA ALA A 51 -20.24 0.12 6.80
C ALA A 51 -19.51 1.39 6.32
N LEU A 52 -18.21 1.41 6.60
CA LEU A 52 -17.24 2.36 6.07
C LEU A 52 -16.27 1.60 5.17
N PHE A 53 -16.10 2.08 3.95
CA PHE A 53 -15.19 1.51 2.97
C PHE A 53 -14.04 2.47 2.70
N VAL A 54 -12.81 1.98 2.84
CA VAL A 54 -11.60 2.69 2.42
C VAL A 54 -10.95 1.90 1.30
N VAL A 55 -10.70 2.57 0.19
CA VAL A 55 -10.02 2.00 -0.97
C VAL A 55 -8.79 2.84 -1.26
N CYS A 56 -7.64 2.20 -1.43
CA CYS A 56 -6.39 2.88 -1.79
C CYS A 56 -5.78 2.26 -3.04
N HIS A 57 -5.31 3.12 -3.94
CA HIS A 57 -4.55 2.78 -5.14
C HIS A 57 -3.08 3.13 -4.93
N PHE A 58 -2.21 2.28 -5.46
CA PHE A 58 -0.76 2.38 -5.33
C PHE A 58 -0.13 2.42 -6.71
N ALA A 59 0.79 3.35 -6.94
CA ALA A 59 1.52 3.48 -8.19
C ALA A 59 3.00 3.78 -7.95
N PRO A 60 3.91 3.29 -8.82
CA PRO A 60 3.70 2.20 -9.78
C PRO A 60 3.22 0.90 -9.11
N ARG A 61 2.66 -0.04 -9.88
CA ARG A 61 2.08 -1.28 -9.34
C ARG A 61 3.14 -2.08 -8.58
N GLY A 62 2.79 -2.55 -7.39
CA GLY A 62 3.61 -3.47 -6.61
C GLY A 62 3.19 -4.93 -6.77
N ASN A 63 3.65 -5.75 -5.81
CA ASN A 63 3.28 -7.16 -5.69
C ASN A 63 3.52 -7.97 -6.98
N THR A 64 4.64 -7.69 -7.66
CA THR A 64 5.05 -8.39 -8.87
C THR A 64 5.80 -9.65 -8.48
N ILE A 65 5.31 -10.81 -8.95
CA ILE A 65 5.94 -12.11 -8.68
C ILE A 65 7.38 -12.10 -9.23
N GLY A 66 8.31 -12.59 -8.41
CA GLY A 66 9.74 -12.64 -8.76
C GLY A 66 10.50 -11.34 -8.50
N GLU A 67 9.83 -10.26 -8.07
CA GLU A 67 10.49 -9.02 -7.64
C GLU A 67 10.64 -8.96 -6.12
N LEU A 68 11.69 -8.27 -5.66
CA LEU A 68 11.85 -7.93 -4.25
C LEU A 68 10.87 -6.83 -3.86
N ILE A 69 10.21 -7.00 -2.71
CA ILE A 69 9.32 -5.98 -2.13
C ILE A 69 10.08 -4.66 -1.95
N TYR A 70 11.31 -4.72 -1.43
CA TYR A 70 12.23 -3.60 -1.36
C TYR A 70 13.68 -4.12 -1.46
N GLU A 71 14.58 -3.26 -1.91
CA GLU A 71 16.00 -3.58 -1.98
C GLU A 71 16.60 -3.65 -0.56
N ARG A 72 17.33 -4.72 -0.25
CA ARG A 72 18.04 -4.83 1.04
C ARG A 72 19.21 -3.84 1.06
N GLY A 73 19.34 -3.07 2.14
CA GLY A 73 20.43 -2.13 2.29
C GLY A 73 20.23 -1.18 3.48
N ILE A 74 21.07 -0.16 3.52
CA ILE A 74 20.93 0.92 4.50
C ILE A 74 19.93 1.98 4.02
N PRO A 75 19.14 2.58 4.92
CA PRO A 75 18.30 3.73 4.58
C PRO A 75 19.15 4.87 3.99
N CYS A 76 18.52 5.72 3.17
CA CYS A 76 19.25 6.80 2.53
C CYS A 76 19.73 7.81 3.60
N LYS A 77 21.01 8.24 3.49
CA LYS A 77 21.60 9.28 4.35
C LYS A 77 22.05 10.51 3.54
N ALA A 78 22.20 10.32 2.23
CA ALA A 78 22.60 11.34 1.28
C ALA A 78 21.83 11.15 -0.02
N ASN A 79 21.63 12.24 -0.76
CA ASN A 79 20.94 12.26 -2.04
C ASN A 79 21.50 11.25 -3.05
N LYS A 80 22.81 11.00 -3.02
CA LYS A 80 23.47 10.02 -3.90
C LYS A 80 23.02 8.57 -3.67
N HIS A 81 22.45 8.24 -2.51
CA HIS A 81 21.94 6.89 -2.21
C HIS A 81 20.62 6.59 -2.93
N CYS A 82 19.90 7.61 -3.39
CA CYS A 82 18.63 7.47 -4.07
C CYS A 82 18.81 7.59 -5.59
N ARG A 83 18.10 6.75 -6.35
CA ARG A 83 18.01 6.87 -7.82
C ARG A 83 17.49 8.25 -8.24
N THR A 84 16.51 8.77 -7.51
CA THR A 84 15.88 10.08 -7.71
C THR A 84 16.73 11.28 -7.25
N LYS A 85 17.91 11.04 -6.67
CA LYS A 85 18.81 12.06 -6.10
C LYS A 85 18.18 12.91 -5.00
N LYS A 86 17.07 12.47 -4.39
CA LYS A 86 16.42 13.16 -3.27
C LYS A 86 16.21 12.20 -2.11
N CYS A 87 16.89 12.45 -1.00
CA CYS A 87 16.77 11.65 0.21
C CYS A 87 16.11 12.46 1.34
N SER A 88 15.07 11.88 1.94
CA SER A 88 14.47 12.36 3.19
C SER A 88 15.24 11.78 4.36
N ARG A 89 16.21 12.54 4.91
CA ARG A 89 17.17 12.03 5.91
C ARG A 89 16.51 11.62 7.23
N GLU A 90 15.41 12.27 7.59
CA GLU A 90 14.64 11.98 8.82
C GLU A 90 13.98 10.59 8.76
N SER A 91 13.41 10.23 7.62
CA SER A 91 12.71 8.96 7.43
C SER A 91 13.56 7.88 6.76
N GLY A 92 14.72 8.24 6.19
CA GLY A 92 15.57 7.34 5.40
C GLY A 92 14.96 6.93 4.06
N LEU A 93 13.91 7.62 3.59
CA LEU A 93 13.16 7.33 2.37
C LEU A 93 13.60 8.20 1.19
N CYS A 94 13.58 7.63 -0.01
CA CYS A 94 13.80 8.37 -1.25
C CYS A 94 12.51 9.06 -1.72
N ARG A 95 12.61 10.30 -2.20
CA ARG A 95 11.47 11.05 -2.78
C ARG A 95 11.61 11.15 -4.29
N THR A 96 10.49 11.21 -5.00
CA THR A 96 10.44 11.44 -6.45
C THR A 96 10.53 12.93 -6.79
#